data_AF-A0A973DAI9-F1
#
_entry.id   AF-A0A973DAI9-F1
#
_cell.length_a   1.000
_cell.length_b   1.000
_cell.length_c   1.000
_cell.angle_alpha   90.00
_cell.angle_beta   90.00
_cell.angle_gamma   90.00
#
_symmetry.space_group_name_H-M   'P 1'
#
loop_
_entity.id
_entity.type
_entity.pdbx_description
1 polymer ?
#
loop_
_entity_poly.entity_id
_entity_poly.type
_entity_poly.pdbx_seq_one_letter_code
_entity_poly.pdbx_strand_id
1 'polypeptide(L)'
;MNGHGPKKDEVSELREQLEALGAKPEYIKKQIDAMSHHSDFEIFRENMPVIAWFSEVRHLLKFWGGRYQGLDVSAVQADAQMSERQFSPKEYVLLRKLATFISNELNDKAASQ
;
A
#
# COMPACT_ATOMS: atom_id res chain seq x y z
N MET A 1 23.71 4.81 0.71
CA MET A 1 22.24 4.65 0.65
C MET A 1 21.74 5.74 -0.27
N ASN A 2 21.55 5.44 -1.56
CA ASN A 2 21.16 6.43 -2.56
C ASN A 2 19.68 6.16 -2.90
N GLY A 3 18.77 6.92 -2.30
CA GLY A 3 17.38 6.95 -2.78
C GLY A 3 17.37 7.54 -4.19
N HIS A 4 16.76 6.86 -5.15
CA HIS A 4 16.36 7.49 -6.40
C HIS A 4 15.03 8.18 -6.12
N GLY A 5 15.09 9.48 -5.82
CA GLY A 5 13.90 10.32 -5.91
C GLY A 5 13.26 10.17 -7.31
N PRO A 6 11.97 10.55 -7.45
CA PRO A 6 11.29 10.49 -8.73
C PRO A 6 12.15 11.19 -9.79
N LYS A 7 12.28 10.57 -10.97
CA LYS A 7 13.11 11.15 -12.03
C LYS A 7 12.57 12.54 -12.34
N LYS A 8 13.45 13.51 -12.57
CA LYS A 8 13.05 14.90 -12.85
C LYS A 8 11.99 14.98 -13.96
N ASP A 9 12.09 14.08 -14.93
CA ASP A 9 11.18 13.98 -16.06
C ASP A 9 9.76 13.57 -15.63
N GLU A 10 9.62 12.63 -14.69
CA GLU A 10 8.32 12.17 -14.15
C GLU A 10 7.62 13.25 -13.33
N VAL A 11 8.38 14.04 -12.57
CA VAL A 11 7.84 15.16 -11.78
C VAL A 11 7.36 16.29 -12.69
N SER A 12 8.10 16.57 -13.77
CA SER A 12 7.72 17.58 -14.77
C SER A 12 6.45 17.16 -15.51
N GLU A 13 6.38 15.89 -15.94
CA GLU A 13 5.24 15.36 -16.67
C GLU A 13 3.96 15.37 -15.82
N LEU A 14 4.02 14.91 -14.56
CA LEU A 14 2.86 14.94 -13.67
C LEU A 14 2.37 16.38 -13.43
N ARG A 15 3.30 17.32 -13.26
CA ARG A 15 2.95 18.72 -13.05
C ARG A 15 2.19 19.29 -14.25
N GLU A 16 2.71 19.09 -15.46
CA GLU A 16 2.07 19.55 -16.70
C GLU A 16 0.67 18.95 -16.89
N GLN A 17 0.52 17.65 -16.61
CA GLN A 17 -0.79 16.97 -16.68
C GLN A 17 -1.80 17.56 -15.69
N LEU A 18 -1.39 17.78 -14.43
CA LEU A 18 -2.27 18.33 -13.41
C LEU A 18 -2.62 19.81 -13.66
N GLU A 19 -1.68 20.60 -14.16
CA GLU A 19 -1.93 21.98 -14.59
C GLU A 19 -2.93 22.02 -15.77
N ALA A 20 -2.77 21.13 -16.77
CA ALA A 20 -3.70 21.00 -17.89
C ALA A 20 -5.12 20.58 -17.46
N LEU A 21 -5.24 19.83 -16.36
CA LEU A 21 -6.51 19.44 -15.74
C LEU A 21 -7.09 20.53 -14.82
N GLY A 22 -6.43 21.68 -14.67
CA GLY A 22 -6.90 22.78 -13.82
C GLY A 22 -6.76 22.50 -12.32
N ALA A 23 -5.86 21.60 -11.92
CA ALA A 23 -5.61 21.33 -10.51
C ALA A 23 -5.03 22.56 -9.82
N LYS A 24 -5.44 22.79 -8.56
CA LYS A 24 -4.92 23.91 -7.78
C LYS A 24 -3.43 23.72 -7.44
N PRO A 25 -2.64 24.81 -7.37
CA PRO A 25 -1.21 24.73 -7.03
C PRO A 25 -0.92 23.97 -5.74
N GLU A 26 -1.78 24.09 -4.72
CA GLU A 26 -1.62 23.40 -3.44
C GLU A 26 -1.80 21.88 -3.57
N TYR A 27 -2.70 21.44 -4.46
CA TYR A 27 -2.90 20.03 -4.77
C TYR A 27 -1.73 19.46 -5.56
N ILE A 28 -1.25 20.18 -6.58
CA ILE A 28 -0.09 19.80 -7.39
C ILE A 28 1.13 19.62 -6.49
N LYS A 29 1.40 20.60 -5.61
CA LYS A 29 2.51 20.53 -4.65
C LYS A 29 2.38 19.30 -3.75
N LYS A 30 1.19 19.03 -3.19
CA LYS A 30 0.95 17.86 -2.35
C LYS A 30 1.25 16.53 -3.07
N GLN A 31 0.93 16.44 -4.36
CA GLN A 31 1.21 15.24 -5.16
C GLN A 31 2.71 15.08 -5.45
N ILE A 32 3.40 16.18 -5.79
CA ILE A 32 4.86 16.17 -6.02
C ILE A 32 5.62 15.82 -4.73
N ASP A 33 5.20 16.40 -3.60
CA ASP A 33 5.80 16.10 -2.29
C ASP A 33 5.57 14.63 -1.91
N ALA A 34 4.40 14.06 -2.22
CA ALA A 34 4.12 12.64 -2.02
C ALA A 34 5.01 11.72 -2.88
N MET A 35 5.28 12.09 -4.14
CA MET A 35 6.25 11.37 -5.00
C MET A 35 7.68 11.45 -4.46
N SER A 36 8.05 12.55 -3.80
CA SER A 36 9.40 12.77 -3.29
C SER A 36 9.73 11.94 -2.04
N HIS A 37 8.73 11.35 -1.39
CA HIS A 37 8.88 10.56 -0.16
C HIS A 37 9.02 9.05 -0.38
N HIS A 38 9.29 8.59 -1.61
CA HIS A 38 9.59 7.18 -1.84
C HIS A 38 11.03 6.87 -1.45
N SER A 39 11.20 6.26 -0.28
CA SER A 39 12.40 5.48 -0.02
C SER A 39 12.31 4.25 -0.91
N ASP A 40 13.14 4.16 -1.95
CA ASP A 40 13.26 2.91 -2.70
C ASP A 40 13.66 1.82 -1.71
N PHE A 41 12.89 0.74 -1.68
CA PHE A 41 13.20 -0.44 -0.91
C PHE A 41 13.18 -1.65 -1.83
N GLU A 42 14.18 -2.51 -1.66
CA GLU A 42 14.25 -3.75 -2.40
C GLU A 42 13.21 -4.74 -1.86
N ILE A 43 12.41 -5.31 -2.77
CA ILE A 43 11.52 -6.42 -2.49
C ILE A 43 12.19 -7.69 -3.02
N PHE A 44 12.56 -8.60 -2.10
CA PHE A 44 12.97 -9.94 -2.48
C PHE A 44 11.86 -10.60 -3.33
N ARG A 45 12.21 -11.19 -4.48
CA ARG A 45 11.25 -11.74 -5.45
C ARG A 45 10.27 -12.72 -4.81
N GLU A 46 10.73 -13.47 -3.81
CA GLU A 46 9.97 -14.44 -3.04
C GLU A 46 8.81 -13.81 -2.25
N ASN A 47 8.90 -12.52 -1.91
CA ASN A 47 7.86 -11.79 -1.20
C ASN A 47 6.85 -11.13 -2.14
N MET A 48 7.15 -11.03 -3.44
CA MET A 48 6.31 -10.32 -4.40
C MET A 48 4.89 -10.91 -4.52
N PRO A 49 4.67 -12.25 -4.55
CA PRO A 49 3.33 -12.81 -4.59
C PRO A 49 2.46 -12.40 -3.39
N VAL A 50 3.06 -12.30 -2.20
CA VAL A 50 2.36 -11.90 -0.97
C VAL A 50 2.01 -10.41 -1.00
N ILE A 51 2.90 -9.56 -1.50
CA ILE A 51 2.67 -8.12 -1.62
C ILE A 51 1.58 -7.83 -2.66
N ALA A 52 1.61 -8.53 -3.79
CA ALA A 52 0.56 -8.45 -4.81
C ALA A 52 -0.78 -8.88 -4.21
N TRP A 53 -0.83 -10.02 -3.54
CA TRP A 53 -2.05 -10.50 -2.90
C TRP A 53 -2.58 -9.52 -1.84
N PHE A 54 -1.70 -8.98 -0.99
CA PHE A 54 -2.11 -7.97 0.00
C PHE A 54 -2.72 -6.73 -0.66
N SER A 55 -2.16 -6.28 -1.78
CA SER A 55 -2.67 -5.11 -2.49
C SER A 55 -4.10 -5.30 -3.00
N GLU A 56 -4.47 -6.53 -3.35
CA GLU A 56 -5.82 -6.90 -3.75
C GLU A 56 -6.78 -6.95 -2.55
N VAL A 57 -6.36 -7.56 -1.43
CA VAL A 57 -7.23 -7.79 -0.26
C VAL A 57 -7.12 -6.73 0.84
N ARG A 58 -6.36 -5.65 0.64
CA ARG A 58 -6.15 -4.59 1.65
C ARG A 58 -7.44 -3.96 2.19
N HIS A 59 -8.51 -3.99 1.40
CA HIS A 59 -9.82 -3.48 1.76
C HIS A 59 -10.56 -4.39 2.75
N LEU A 60 -10.09 -5.62 2.95
CA LEU A 60 -10.60 -6.60 3.91
C LEU A 60 -9.90 -6.50 5.28
N LEU A 61 -9.17 -5.41 5.54
CA LEU A 61 -8.67 -5.12 6.89
C LEU A 61 -9.86 -4.88 7.83
N LYS A 62 -9.87 -5.63 8.94
CA LYS A 62 -10.91 -5.52 9.96
C LYS A 62 -10.66 -4.31 10.83
N PHE A 63 -11.63 -3.41 10.87
CA PHE A 63 -11.66 -2.26 11.77
C PHE A 63 -12.69 -2.48 12.87
N TRP A 64 -12.26 -2.46 14.13
CA TRP A 64 -13.15 -2.65 15.28
C TRP A 64 -12.62 -1.91 16.51
N GLY A 65 -13.51 -1.26 17.25
CA GLY A 65 -13.15 -0.51 18.46
C GLY A 65 -12.20 0.66 18.18
N GLY A 66 -12.34 1.30 17.02
CA GLY A 66 -11.50 2.44 16.62
C GLY A 66 -10.09 2.05 16.15
N ARG A 67 -9.81 0.76 15.92
CA ARG A 67 -8.47 0.28 15.54
C ARG A 67 -8.54 -0.83 14.50
N TYR A 68 -7.49 -0.93 13.68
CA TYR A 68 -7.28 -2.05 12.77
C TYR A 68 -6.76 -3.28 13.53
N GLN A 69 -7.30 -4.46 13.20
CA GLN A 69 -6.97 -5.74 13.86
C GLN A 69 -6.28 -6.76 12.92
N GLY A 70 -5.83 -6.32 11.74
CA GLY A 70 -5.36 -7.22 10.67
C GLY A 70 -6.46 -7.56 9.66
N LEU A 71 -6.22 -8.57 8.83
CA LEU A 71 -7.20 -9.04 7.84
C LEU A 71 -8.35 -9.82 8.49
N ASP A 72 -9.55 -9.62 7.95
CA ASP A 72 -10.65 -10.57 8.18
C ASP A 72 -10.34 -11.88 7.43
N VAL A 73 -9.93 -12.90 8.19
CA VAL A 73 -9.52 -14.20 7.65
C VAL A 73 -10.64 -14.89 6.89
N SER A 74 -11.89 -14.77 7.34
CA SER A 74 -13.03 -15.40 6.70
C SER A 74 -13.35 -14.71 5.37
N ALA A 75 -13.29 -13.38 5.33
CA ALA A 75 -13.47 -12.63 4.08
C ALA A 75 -12.35 -12.92 3.06
N VAL A 76 -11.09 -12.98 3.51
CA VAL A 76 -9.94 -13.32 2.65
C VAL A 76 -10.06 -14.74 2.11
N GLN A 77 -10.53 -15.69 2.92
CA GLN A 77 -10.78 -17.06 2.46
C GLN A 77 -11.86 -17.10 1.38
N ALA A 78 -12.98 -16.39 1.58
CA ALA A 78 -14.06 -16.31 0.61
C ALA A 78 -13.59 -15.67 -0.70
N ASP A 79 -12.85 -14.56 -0.63
CA ASP A 79 -12.26 -13.88 -1.78
C ASP A 79 -11.30 -14.80 -2.56
N ALA A 80 -10.41 -15.52 -1.85
CA ALA A 80 -9.49 -16.46 -2.47
C ALA A 80 -10.22 -17.64 -3.15
N GLN A 81 -11.34 -18.10 -2.57
CA GLN A 81 -12.19 -19.12 -3.20
C GLN A 81 -12.89 -18.60 -4.44
N MET A 82 -13.49 -17.40 -4.37
CA MET A 82 -14.22 -16.80 -5.49
C MET A 82 -13.32 -16.37 -6.65
N SER A 83 -12.07 -16.01 -6.35
CA SER A 83 -11.04 -15.67 -7.35
C SER A 83 -10.24 -16.88 -7.83
N GLU A 84 -10.56 -18.08 -7.37
CA GLU A 84 -9.83 -19.33 -7.67
C GLU A 84 -8.31 -19.22 -7.40
N ARG A 85 -7.91 -18.38 -6.45
CA ARG A 85 -6.51 -18.10 -6.15
C ARG A 85 -5.83 -19.32 -5.54
N GLN A 86 -4.74 -19.74 -6.17
CA GLN A 86 -3.83 -20.74 -5.62
C GLN A 86 -2.78 -20.06 -4.73
N PHE A 87 -2.63 -20.54 -3.50
CA PHE A 87 -1.62 -20.05 -2.56
C PHE A 87 -1.14 -21.18 -1.64
N SER A 88 0.11 -21.09 -1.22
CA SER A 88 0.72 -21.98 -0.23
C SER A 88 0.40 -21.53 1.20
N PRO A 89 0.45 -22.45 2.18
CA PRO A 89 0.34 -22.08 3.59
C PRO A 89 1.37 -21.02 4.02
N LYS A 90 2.56 -21.03 3.42
CA LYS A 90 3.63 -20.05 3.69
C LYS A 90 3.22 -18.65 3.24
N GLU A 91 2.65 -18.52 2.03
CA GLU A 91 2.18 -17.23 1.51
C GLU A 91 1.05 -16.66 2.38
N TYR A 92 0.11 -17.49 2.82
CA TYR A 92 -0.94 -17.07 3.76
C TYR A 92 -0.36 -16.57 5.09
N VAL A 93 0.62 -17.28 5.67
CA VAL A 93 1.29 -16.83 6.90
C VAL A 93 1.99 -15.49 6.71
N LEU A 94 2.66 -15.29 5.58
CA LEU A 94 3.32 -14.02 5.26
C LEU A 94 2.29 -12.90 5.03
N LEU A 95 1.18 -13.18 4.35
CA LEU A 95 0.09 -12.23 4.16
C LEU A 95 -0.44 -11.73 5.51
N ARG A 96 -0.71 -12.64 6.45
CA ARG A 96 -1.16 -12.24 7.80
C ARG A 96 -0.14 -11.36 8.51
N LYS A 97 1.15 -11.71 8.46
CA LYS A 97 2.21 -10.92 9.09
C LYS A 97 2.27 -9.50 8.51
N LEU A 98 2.21 -9.39 7.18
CA LEU A 98 2.19 -8.09 6.49
C LEU A 98 0.97 -7.26 6.90
N ALA A 99 -0.21 -7.87 6.91
CA ALA A 99 -1.44 -7.19 7.33
C ALA A 99 -1.42 -6.75 8.80
N THR A 100 -0.89 -7.57 9.71
CA THR A 100 -0.70 -7.19 11.12
C THR A 100 0.24 -6.01 11.24
N PHE A 101 1.38 -6.04 10.56
CA PHE A 101 2.35 -4.95 10.57
C PHE A 101 1.70 -3.64 10.08
N ILE A 102 1.04 -3.68 8.93
CA ILE A 102 0.35 -2.49 8.37
C ILE A 102 -0.76 -1.99 9.29
N SER A 103 -1.50 -2.89 9.93
CA SER A 103 -2.54 -2.48 10.90
C SER A 103 -1.95 -1.73 12.08
N ASN A 104 -0.80 -2.18 12.60
CA ASN A 104 -0.09 -1.49 13.68
C ASN A 104 0.40 -0.11 13.23
N GLU A 105 1.05 -0.02 12.06
CA GLU A 105 1.51 1.26 11.51
C GLU A 105 0.36 2.27 11.31
N LEU A 106 -0.80 1.81 10.83
CA LEU A 106 -1.99 2.65 10.69
C LEU A 106 -2.53 3.12 12.04
N ASN A 107 -2.55 2.23 13.03
CA ASN A 107 -2.98 2.56 14.39
C ASN A 107 -2.03 3.56 15.06
N ASP A 108 -0.71 3.39 14.88
CA ASP A 108 0.31 4.26 15.47
C ASP A 108 0.27 5.67 14.85
N LYS A 109 0.07 5.75 13.54
CA LYS A 109 -0.17 7.03 12.85
C LYS A 109 -1.44 7.72 13.34
N ALA A 110 -2.52 6.97 13.54
CA ALA A 110 -3.78 7.52 14.04
C ALA A 110 -3.67 8.00 15.50
N ALA A 111 -2.85 7.34 16.32
CA ALA A 111 -2.60 7.75 17.70
C ALA A 111 -1.65 8.96 17.83
N SER A 112 -0.91 9.29 16.78
CA SER A 112 0.05 10.41 16.74
C SER A 112 -0.56 11.71 16.20
N GLN A 113 -1.87 11.72 15.89
CA GLN A 113 -2.64 12.88 15.43
C GLN A 113 -3.57 13.38 16.53
#